data_AF-A0A1G0X4X3-F1
#
_entry.id   AF-A0A1G0X4X3-F1
#
_cell.length_a   1.000
_cell.length_b   1.000
_cell.length_c   1.000
_cell.angle_alpha   90.00
_cell.angle_beta   90.00
_cell.angle_gamma   90.00
#
_symmetry.space_group_name_H-M   'P 1'
#
loop_
_entity.id
_entity.type
_entity.pdbx_description
1 polymer ?
#
loop_
_entity_poly.entity_id
_entity_poly.type
_entity_poly.pdbx_seq_one_letter_code
_entity_poly.pdbx_strand_id
1 'polypeptide(L)'
;MVVGIHTRDNDLVVNVTKEKQLTNMRASGTDENIILTPPIKFSLEQALEFIDDDELVEVTPYTIRIRKKQLLEHDRKKASRAANSNEDLK
;
A
#
# COMPACT_ATOMS: atom_id res chain seq x y z
N MET A 1 4.11 -5.47 0.88
CA MET A 1 2.90 -5.91 0.16
C MET A 1 1.92 -4.76 0.16
N VAL A 2 1.21 -4.51 -0.95
CA VAL A 2 0.15 -3.49 -1.04
C VAL A 2 -1.13 -4.12 -0.50
N VAL A 3 -1.85 -3.39 0.35
CA VAL A 3 -3.00 -3.91 1.11
C VAL A 3 -4.33 -3.23 0.75
N GLY A 4 -4.28 -2.16 -0.03
CA GLY A 4 -5.47 -1.42 -0.45
C GLY A 4 -5.09 -0.18 -1.26
N ILE A 5 -6.12 0.54 -1.70
CA ILE A 5 -6.00 1.78 -2.48
C ILE A 5 -6.13 2.96 -1.52
N HIS A 6 -5.18 3.89 -1.59
CA HIS A 6 -5.29 5.14 -0.85
C HIS A 6 -6.20 6.10 -1.60
N THR A 7 -7.02 6.87 -0.88
CA THR A 7 -7.94 7.87 -1.48
C THR A 7 -7.22 9.08 -2.08
N ARG A 8 -5.92 9.22 -1.83
CA ARG A 8 -5.07 10.27 -2.40
C ARG A 8 -3.98 9.62 -3.23
N ASP A 9 -3.44 10.40 -4.16
CA ASP A 9 -2.43 9.96 -5.14
C ASP A 9 -1.08 9.57 -4.52
N ASN A 10 -0.84 9.87 -3.24
CA ASN A 10 0.41 9.55 -2.57
C ASN A 10 0.36 8.17 -1.91
N ASP A 11 1.48 7.45 -1.94
CA ASP A 11 1.63 6.21 -1.18
C ASP A 11 1.63 6.45 0.33
N LEU A 12 1.04 5.52 1.08
CA LEU A 12 1.05 5.51 2.56
C LEU A 12 1.52 4.16 3.09
N VAL A 13 2.54 4.18 3.93
CA VAL A 13 2.98 2.99 4.68
C VAL A 13 2.15 2.88 5.95
N VAL A 14 1.42 1.78 6.08
CA VAL A 14 0.53 1.51 7.21
C VAL A 14 0.90 0.20 7.89
N ASN A 15 0.57 0.10 9.18
CA ASN A 15 0.61 -1.15 9.91
C ASN A 15 -0.81 -1.74 9.95
N VAL A 16 -0.96 -2.96 9.46
CA VAL A 16 -2.25 -3.67 9.42
C VAL A 16 -2.47 -4.64 10.60
N THR A 17 -1.43 -4.93 11.39
CA THR A 17 -1.49 -5.90 12.48
C THR A 17 -1.65 -5.28 13.85
N LYS A 18 -1.20 -4.02 14.02
CA LYS A 18 -1.27 -3.30 15.29
C LYS A 18 -2.21 -2.12 15.15
N GLU A 19 -3.10 -2.01 16.13
CA GLU A 19 -3.93 -0.84 16.29
C GLU A 19 -3.06 0.40 16.53
N LYS A 20 -3.43 1.49 15.86
CA LYS A 20 -2.88 2.79 16.19
C LYS A 20 -3.64 3.29 17.41
N GLN A 21 -2.93 3.52 18.52
CA GLN A 21 -3.54 4.10 19.70
C GLN A 21 -4.08 5.49 19.36
N LEU A 22 -5.41 5.64 19.32
CA LEU A 22 -6.08 6.91 19.07
C LEU A 22 -6.10 7.72 20.38
N THR A 23 -4.99 8.37 20.72
CA THR A 23 -4.91 9.24 21.91
C THR A 23 -5.80 10.48 21.84
N ASN A 24 -6.36 10.80 20.66
CA ASN A 24 -7.24 11.95 20.44
C ASN A 24 -8.75 11.61 20.41
N MET A 25 -9.18 10.42 20.83
CA MET A 25 -10.60 10.06 20.84
C MET A 25 -11.28 10.52 22.14
N ARG A 26 -11.86 11.73 22.13
CA ARG A 26 -12.82 12.19 23.15
C ARG A 26 -14.20 11.56 22.90
N ALA A 27 -14.44 10.38 23.45
CA ALA A 27 -15.76 9.80 23.74
C ALA A 27 -15.51 8.56 24.61
N SER A 28 -15.67 8.60 25.94
CA SER A 28 -16.96 8.42 26.65
C SER A 28 -17.89 7.46 25.92
N GLY A 29 -17.68 6.16 26.15
CA GLY A 29 -18.69 5.11 26.13
C GLY A 29 -19.46 4.89 24.83
N THR A 30 -18.96 4.00 23.98
CA THR A 30 -19.75 3.00 23.23
C THR A 30 -18.78 2.02 22.57
N ASP A 31 -18.93 0.73 22.84
CA ASP A 31 -18.30 -0.34 22.05
C ASP A 31 -18.89 -0.28 20.64
N GLU A 32 -18.20 0.40 19.72
CA GLU A 32 -18.57 0.41 18.32
C GLU A 32 -18.19 -0.94 17.71
N ASN A 33 -19.19 -1.69 17.23
CA ASN A 33 -18.95 -2.90 16.48
C ASN A 33 -18.26 -2.53 15.14
N ILE A 34 -17.02 -2.99 14.95
CA ILE A 34 -16.23 -2.67 13.75
C ILE A 34 -16.74 -3.49 12.57
N ILE A 35 -17.54 -2.86 11.71
CA ILE A 35 -18.01 -3.47 10.47
C ILE A 35 -16.97 -3.23 9.38
N LEU A 36 -16.31 -4.31 8.92
CA LEU A 36 -15.33 -4.24 7.84
C LEU A 36 -16.04 -4.33 6.47
N THR A 37 -15.72 -3.38 5.59
CA THR A 37 -16.18 -3.44 4.19
C THR A 37 -15.47 -4.61 3.49
N PRO A 38 -16.18 -5.41 2.66
CA PRO A 38 -15.57 -6.51 1.93
C PRO A 38 -14.36 -6.05 1.08
N PRO A 39 -13.29 -6.85 1.01
CA PRO A 39 -12.10 -6.49 0.24
C PRO A 39 -12.35 -6.60 -1.27
N ILE A 40 -11.67 -5.75 -2.03
CA ILE A 40 -11.62 -5.85 -3.50
C ILE A 40 -10.73 -7.02 -3.89
N LYS A 41 -11.26 -7.94 -4.71
CA LYS A 41 -10.52 -9.07 -5.26
C LYS A 41 -10.16 -8.76 -6.70
N PHE A 42 -8.86 -8.67 -6.98
CA PHE A 42 -8.35 -8.45 -8.33
C PHE A 42 -8.26 -9.77 -9.10
N SER A 43 -8.68 -9.76 -10.36
CA SER A 43 -8.22 -10.76 -11.35
C SER A 43 -6.76 -10.49 -11.73
N LEU A 44 -6.13 -11.41 -12.47
CA LEU A 44 -4.75 -11.23 -12.93
C LEU A 44 -4.64 -10.03 -13.87
N GLU A 45 -5.60 -9.89 -14.77
CA GLU A 45 -5.68 -8.81 -15.76
C GLU A 45 -5.86 -7.46 -15.06
N GLN A 46 -6.79 -7.39 -14.11
CA GLN A 46 -6.99 -6.18 -13.32
C GLN A 46 -5.77 -5.83 -12.48
N ALA A 47 -5.06 -6.82 -11.93
CA ALA A 47 -3.82 -6.57 -11.19
C ALA A 47 -2.71 -6.05 -12.09
N LEU A 48 -2.60 -6.53 -13.33
CA LEU A 48 -1.62 -6.06 -14.31
C LEU A 48 -1.92 -4.65 -14.81
N GLU A 49 -3.20 -4.30 -14.96
CA GLU A 49 -3.63 -2.94 -15.31
C GLU A 49 -3.44 -1.95 -14.15
N PHE A 50 -3.52 -2.43 -12.91
CA PHE A 50 -3.44 -1.59 -11.72
C PHE A 50 -2.01 -1.16 -11.34
N ILE A 51 -1.00 -2.00 -11.58
CA ILE A 51 0.37 -1.75 -11.08
C ILE A 51 1.11 -0.64 -11.83
N ASP A 52 1.95 0.09 -11.09
CA ASP A 52 2.91 1.06 -11.63
C ASP A 52 4.32 0.45 -11.86
N ASP A 53 5.22 1.22 -12.47
CA ASP A 53 6.61 0.84 -12.77
C ASP A 53 7.45 0.43 -11.54
N ASP A 54 7.10 0.94 -10.35
CA ASP A 54 7.76 0.60 -9.10
C ASP A 54 7.08 -0.55 -8.34
N GLU A 55 6.08 -1.19 -8.96
CA GLU A 55 5.29 -2.30 -8.43
C GLU A 55 5.45 -3.59 -9.24
N LEU A 56 5.07 -4.69 -8.62
CA LEU A 56 5.14 -6.04 -9.17
C LEU A 56 3.91 -6.84 -8.72
N VAL A 57 3.37 -7.60 -9.65
CA VAL A 57 2.37 -8.64 -9.35
C VAL A 57 3.11 -9.95 -9.04
N GLU A 58 2.96 -10.42 -7.81
CA GLU A 58 3.42 -11.73 -7.37
C GLU A 58 2.31 -12.76 -7.64
N VAL A 59 2.57 -13.69 -8.57
CA VAL A 59 1.63 -14.73 -8.97
C VAL A 59 2.07 -16.07 -8.41
N THR A 60 1.15 -16.76 -7.75
CA THR A 60 1.29 -18.15 -7.30
C THR A 60 0.07 -18.94 -7.77
N PRO A 61 0.11 -20.29 -7.80
CA PRO A 61 -1.03 -21.09 -8.27
C PRO A 61 -2.35 -20.82 -7.55
N TYR A 62 -2.30 -20.33 -6.30
CA TYR A 62 -3.47 -20.13 -5.46
C TYR A 62 -3.79 -18.66 -5.20
N THR A 63 -2.83 -17.75 -5.40
CA THR A 63 -2.96 -16.35 -4.97
C THR A 63 -2.23 -15.39 -5.89
N ILE A 64 -2.83 -14.22 -6.07
CA ILE A 64 -2.25 -13.06 -6.75
C ILE A 64 -2.09 -11.97 -5.72
N ARG A 65 -0.91 -11.35 -5.64
CA ARG A 65 -0.61 -10.27 -4.71
C ARG A 65 0.08 -9.12 -5.42
N ILE A 66 -0.21 -7.90 -4.99
CA ILE A 66 0.48 -6.70 -5.46
C ILE A 66 1.51 -6.28 -4.40
N ARG A 67 2.71 -5.91 -4.85
CA ARG A 67 3.79 -5.45 -3.98
C ARG A 67 4.66 -4.43 -4.69
N LYS A 68 5.23 -3.50 -3.92
CA LYS A 68 6.32 -2.64 -4.40
C LYS A 68 7.57 -3.49 -4.69
N LYS A 69 8.32 -3.06 -5.71
CA LYS A 69 9.61 -3.63 -6.09
C LYS A 69 10.60 -3.56 -4.92
N GLN A 70 10.70 -2.38 -4.30
CA GLN A 70 11.44 -2.19 -3.05
C GLN A 70 10.51 -2.41 -1.85
N LEU A 71 10.84 -3.38 -1.01
CA LEU A 71 10.00 -3.73 0.14
C LEU A 71 10.04 -2.69 1.25
N LEU A 72 11.24 -2.27 1.61
CA LEU A 72 11.50 -1.38 2.72
C LEU A 72 11.27 0.07 2.29
N GLU A 73 10.69 0.87 3.17
CA GLU A 73 10.37 2.28 2.89
C GLU A 73 11.63 3.11 2.59
N HIS A 74 12.72 2.85 3.32
CA HIS A 74 13.97 3.60 3.10
C HIS A 74 14.59 3.31 1.74
N ASP A 75 14.47 2.08 1.23
CA ASP A 75 14.94 1.72 -0.10
C ASP A 75 14.12 2.43 -1.19
N ARG A 76 12.81 2.59 -1.00
CA ARG A 76 11.96 3.39 -1.89
C ARG A 76 12.39 4.86 -1.94
N LYS A 77 12.61 5.48 -0.77
CA LYS A 77 13.09 6.86 -0.67
C LYS A 77 14.46 7.06 -1.32
N LYS A 78 15.34 6.05 -1.24
CA LYS A 78 16.64 6.08 -1.90
C LYS A 78 16.50 5.97 -3.42
N ALA A 79 15.65 5.06 -3.89
CA ALA A 79 15.39 4.87 -5.31
C ALA A 79 14.77 6.10 -5.98
N SER A 80 13.79 6.75 -5.33
CA SER A 80 13.18 7.97 -5.87
C SER A 80 14.17 9.14 -5.98
N ARG A 81 15.06 9.31 -4.98
CA ARG A 81 16.14 10.32 -5.06
C ARG A 81 17.12 10.05 -6.18
N ALA A 82 17.50 8.79 -6.39
CA ALA A 82 18.44 8.40 -7.45
C ALA A 82 17.83 8.55 -8.85
N ALA A 83 16.53 8.35 -9.01
CA ALA A 83 15.82 8.61 -10.25
C ALA A 83 15.86 10.11 -10.60
N ASN A 84 15.51 10.98 -9.66
CA ASN A 84 15.50 12.42 -9.87
C ASN A 84 16.88 12.98 -10.26
N SER A 85 17.96 12.53 -9.60
CA SER A 85 19.32 12.99 -9.93
C SER A 85 19.78 12.60 -11.34
N ASN A 86 19.23 11.51 -11.90
CA ASN A 86 19.57 11.06 -13.26
C ASN A 86 18.75 11.78 -14.33
N GLU A 87 17.58 12.32 -14.00
CA GLU A 87 16.83 13.20 -14.90
C GLU A 87 17.48 14.59 -15.00
N ASP A 88 18.02 15.12 -13.91
CA ASP A 88 18.74 16.42 -13.91
C ASP A 88 20.04 16.41 -14.74
N LEU A 89 20.56 15.23 -15.07
CA LEU A 89 21.78 15.03 -15.86
C LEU A 89 21.50 14.77 -17.36
N LYS A 90 20.22 14.71 -17.77
CA LYS A 90 19.79 14.61 -19.17
C LYS A 90 19.32 15.97 -19.69
#